data_AF-A0A847ZBH8-F1
#
_entry.id   AF-A0A847ZBH8-F1
#
_cell.length_a   1.000
_cell.length_b   1.000
_cell.length_c   1.000
_cell.angle_alpha   90.00
_cell.angle_beta   90.00
_cell.angle_gamma   90.00
#
_symmetry.space_group_name_H-M   'P 1'
#
loop_
_entity.id
_entity.type
_entity.pdbx_description
1 polymer ?
#
loop_
_entity_poly.entity_id
_entity_poly.type
_entity_poly.pdbx_seq_one_letter_code
_entity_poly.pdbx_strand_id
1 'polypeptide(L)'
;MLSPKLLLEDRKALSQLSRSTGTHVVAASTKDQFAAEVKDLGHGVFTYTLLEGLKGKAAGGSDTVTVLKLMGYIEEQLPEITKRYKQEAPFPVVDSRGMDFPLVIVR
;
A
#
# COMPACT_ATOMS: atom_id res chain seq x y z
N MET A 1 23.40 -30.61 17.76
CA MET A 1 23.95 -29.24 17.60
C MET A 1 24.08 -28.97 16.11
N LEU A 2 23.34 -28.02 15.54
CA LEU A 2 23.48 -27.65 14.13
C LEU A 2 24.85 -27.01 13.91
N SER A 3 25.48 -27.27 12.76
CA SER A 3 26.81 -26.72 12.47
C SER A 3 26.73 -25.19 12.31
N PRO A 4 27.77 -24.43 12.70
CA PRO A 4 27.77 -22.97 12.57
C PRO A 4 27.54 -22.46 11.14
N LYS A 5 27.89 -23.27 10.14
CA LYS A 5 27.70 -22.99 8.71
C LYS A 5 26.22 -23.03 8.31
N LEU A 6 25.49 -24.04 8.77
CA LEU A 6 24.07 -24.21 8.47
C LEU A 6 23.22 -23.08 9.08
N LEU A 7 23.53 -22.66 10.31
CA LEU A 7 22.86 -21.52 10.96
C LEU A 7 23.12 -20.18 10.23
N LEU A 8 24.26 -20.02 9.56
CA LEU A 8 24.56 -18.83 8.76
C LEU A 8 23.80 -18.84 7.42
N GLU A 9 23.69 -20.01 6.79
CA GLU A 9 22.94 -20.21 5.55
C GLU A 9 21.44 -19.97 5.76
N ASP A 10 20.86 -20.50 6.85
CA ASP A 10 19.45 -20.27 7.20
C ASP A 10 19.16 -18.79 7.43
N ARG A 11 20.05 -18.07 8.11
CA ARG A 11 19.91 -16.61 8.31
C ARG A 11 20.00 -15.83 7.01
N LYS A 12 20.85 -16.24 6.07
CA LYS A 12 20.93 -15.64 4.73
C LYS A 12 19.66 -15.93 3.94
N ALA A 13 19.16 -17.16 3.96
CA ALA A 13 17.93 -17.56 3.28
C ALA A 13 16.71 -16.81 3.83
N LEU A 14 16.59 -16.67 5.15
CA LEU A 14 15.53 -15.88 5.79
C LEU A 14 15.66 -14.38 5.48
N SER A 15 16.89 -13.84 5.42
CA SER A 15 17.13 -12.45 5.03
C SER A 15 16.76 -12.20 3.56
N GLN A 16 17.09 -13.13 2.66
CA GLN A 16 16.71 -13.08 1.26
C GLN A 16 15.20 -13.25 1.08
N LEU A 17 14.57 -14.17 1.81
CA LEU A 17 13.13 -14.37 1.81
C LEU A 17 12.42 -13.11 2.29
N SER A 18 12.83 -12.54 3.43
CA SER A 18 12.28 -11.28 3.97
C SER A 18 12.42 -10.11 3.00
N ARG A 19 13.54 -10.00 2.27
CA ARG A 19 13.70 -9.03 1.19
C ARG A 19 12.80 -9.33 -0.01
N SER A 20 12.58 -10.61 -0.33
CA SER A 20 11.77 -11.07 -1.46
C SER A 20 10.27 -10.95 -1.21
N THR A 21 9.82 -11.02 0.05
CA THR A 21 8.39 -10.93 0.39
C THR A 21 7.90 -9.48 0.45
N GLY A 22 8.81 -8.51 0.60
CA GLY A 22 8.46 -7.10 0.73
C GLY A 22 7.67 -6.78 2.01
N THR A 23 7.75 -5.55 2.49
CA THR A 23 6.89 -5.03 3.55
C THR A 23 6.59 -3.59 3.22
N HIS A 24 5.30 -3.30 3.05
CA HIS A 24 4.81 -2.00 2.62
C HIS A 24 3.77 -1.53 3.63
N VAL A 25 4.05 -0.41 4.29
CA VAL A 25 3.18 0.23 5.26
C VAL A 25 2.67 1.52 4.64
N VAL A 26 1.35 1.64 4.56
CA VAL A 26 0.67 2.84 4.08
C VAL A 26 -0.27 3.31 5.18
N ALA A 27 -0.07 4.54 5.66
CA ALA A 27 -0.93 5.15 6.67
C ALA A 27 -1.75 6.30 6.07
N ALA A 28 -3.04 6.34 6.43
CA ALA A 28 -4.03 7.29 5.92
C ALA A 28 -3.74 8.75 6.29
N SER A 29 -3.06 8.97 7.41
CA SER A 29 -2.74 10.31 7.91
C SER A 29 -1.54 10.29 8.85
N THR A 30 -0.92 11.45 9.02
CA THR A 30 0.11 11.69 10.04
C THR A 30 -0.52 11.94 11.42
N LYS A 31 0.31 12.04 12.46
CA LYS A 31 -0.10 12.26 13.87
C LYS A 31 -1.07 13.45 14.07
N ASP A 32 -0.96 14.49 13.24
CA ASP A 32 -1.69 15.76 13.40
C ASP A 32 -2.81 15.95 12.35
N GLN A 33 -3.09 14.93 11.54
CA GLN A 33 -4.08 15.00 10.46
C GLN A 33 -5.20 13.98 10.70
N PHE A 34 -6.42 14.45 10.92
CA PHE A 34 -7.57 13.56 11.04
C PHE A 34 -7.98 13.06 9.65
N ALA A 35 -8.19 11.75 9.52
CA ALA A 35 -8.71 11.18 8.30
C ALA A 35 -10.13 11.73 8.06
N ALA A 36 -10.33 12.38 6.93
CA ALA A 36 -11.64 12.90 6.58
C ALA A 36 -12.65 11.75 6.38
N GLU A 37 -13.71 11.75 7.19
CA GLU A 37 -14.86 10.87 7.00
C GLU A 37 -15.91 11.56 6.15
N VAL A 38 -16.21 10.99 5.00
CA VAL A 38 -17.25 11.49 4.09
C VAL A 38 -18.38 10.48 4.12
N LYS A 39 -19.52 10.86 4.70
CA LYS A 39 -20.69 9.96 4.85
C LYS A 39 -21.13 9.36 3.52
N ASP A 40 -21.04 10.14 2.43
CA ASP A 40 -21.45 9.72 1.09
C ASP A 40 -20.56 8.62 0.48
N LEU A 41 -19.33 8.44 0.98
CA LEU A 41 -18.41 7.40 0.52
C LEU A 41 -18.59 6.06 1.24
N GLY A 42 -19.36 6.01 2.33
CA GLY A 42 -19.52 4.84 3.19
C GLY A 42 -18.28 4.47 4.02
N HIS A 43 -17.14 5.13 3.78
CA HIS A 43 -15.86 4.94 4.46
C HIS A 43 -15.10 6.27 4.53
N GLY A 44 -14.05 6.34 5.35
CA GLY A 44 -13.07 7.43 5.28
C GLY A 44 -12.38 7.48 3.90
N VAL A 45 -11.96 8.68 3.47
CA VAL A 45 -11.45 8.92 2.10
C VAL A 45 -10.30 7.98 1.73
N PHE A 46 -9.38 7.69 2.66
CA PHE A 46 -8.32 6.71 2.44
C PHE A 46 -8.83 5.30 2.16
N THR A 47 -9.74 4.81 2.99
CA THR A 47 -10.28 3.45 2.85
C THR A 47 -11.06 3.33 1.55
N TYR A 48 -11.83 4.37 1.19
CA TYR A 48 -12.50 4.43 -0.10
C TYR A 48 -11.50 4.33 -1.27
N THR A 49 -10.45 5.15 -1.28
CA THR A 49 -9.42 5.13 -2.34
C THR A 49 -8.70 3.78 -2.41
N LEU A 50 -8.32 3.20 -1.27
CA LEU A 50 -7.70 1.88 -1.19
C LEU A 50 -8.57 0.81 -1.86
N LEU A 51 -9.87 0.78 -1.53
CA LEU A 51 -10.81 -0.20 -2.08
C LEU A 51 -11.02 0.01 -3.58
N GLU A 52 -11.12 1.25 -4.04
CA GLU A 52 -11.24 1.56 -5.47
C GLU A 52 -10.00 1.10 -6.26
N GLY A 53 -8.80 1.26 -5.69
CA GLY A 53 -7.56 0.75 -6.26
C GLY A 53 -7.56 -0.77 -6.37
N LEU A 54 -7.96 -1.47 -5.29
CA LEU A 54 -8.05 -2.94 -5.25
C LEU A 54 -9.12 -3.52 -6.17
N LYS A 55 -10.18 -2.76 -6.49
CA LYS A 55 -11.17 -3.13 -7.52
C LYS A 55 -10.61 -3.09 -8.95
N GLY A 56 -9.35 -2.71 -9.12
CA GLY A 56 -8.64 -2.74 -10.40
C GLY A 56 -8.29 -1.36 -10.95
N LYS A 57 -8.76 -0.26 -10.36
CA LYS A 57 -8.40 1.10 -10.84
C LYS A 57 -6.92 1.39 -10.70
N ALA A 58 -6.24 0.75 -9.74
CA ALA A 58 -4.80 0.86 -9.58
C ALA A 58 -4.00 0.04 -10.62
N ALA A 59 -4.65 -0.78 -11.46
CA ALA A 59 -3.92 -1.64 -12.38
C ALA A 59 -3.23 -0.85 -13.51
N GLY A 60 -3.72 0.35 -13.81
CA GLY A 60 -3.08 1.28 -14.75
C GLY A 60 -3.01 0.73 -16.18
N GLY A 61 -4.07 0.06 -16.64
CA GLY A 61 -4.12 -0.55 -17.98
C GLY A 61 -3.44 -1.92 -18.10
N SER A 62 -3.07 -2.53 -16.98
CA SER A 62 -2.55 -3.90 -16.89
C SER A 62 -3.59 -4.81 -16.24
N ASP A 63 -3.42 -6.12 -16.37
CA ASP A 63 -4.32 -7.13 -15.78
C ASP A 63 -4.04 -7.39 -14.28
N THR A 64 -3.13 -6.63 -13.66
CA THR A 64 -2.72 -6.87 -12.28
C THR A 64 -2.48 -5.57 -11.51
N VAL A 65 -3.09 -5.50 -10.32
CA VAL A 65 -2.76 -4.53 -9.28
C VAL A 65 -1.64 -5.12 -8.43
N THR A 66 -0.50 -4.44 -8.40
CA THR A 66 0.61 -4.75 -7.49
C THR A 66 0.58 -3.78 -6.30
N VAL A 67 1.33 -4.09 -5.24
CA VAL A 67 1.39 -3.22 -4.05
C VAL A 67 1.95 -1.84 -4.41
N LEU A 68 3.00 -1.76 -5.23
CA LEU A 68 3.55 -0.46 -5.64
C LEU A 68 2.58 0.33 -6.52
N LYS A 69 1.84 -0.33 -7.42
CA LYS A 69 0.80 0.33 -8.22
C LYS A 69 -0.34 0.85 -7.35
N LEU A 70 -0.77 0.07 -6.36
CA LEU A 70 -1.81 0.47 -5.42
C LEU A 70 -1.38 1.69 -4.60
N MET A 71 -0.12 1.72 -4.16
CA MET A 71 0.45 2.86 -3.44
C MET A 71 0.47 4.11 -4.31
N GLY A 72 0.98 4.02 -5.55
CA GLY A 72 0.97 5.15 -6.48
C GLY A 72 -0.44 5.66 -6.78
N TYR A 73 -1.41 4.75 -6.94
CA TYR A 73 -2.82 5.11 -7.08
C TYR A 73 -3.35 5.88 -5.86
N ILE A 74 -3.03 5.43 -4.64
CA ILE A 74 -3.47 6.13 -3.43
C ILE A 74 -2.82 7.51 -3.34
N GLU A 75 -1.51 7.63 -3.59
CA GLU A 75 -0.81 8.91 -3.59
C GLU A 75 -1.39 9.92 -4.59
N GLU A 76 -1.79 9.46 -5.78
CA GLU A 76 -2.38 10.30 -6.82
C GLU A 76 -3.84 10.68 -6.51
N GLN A 77 -4.66 9.72 -6.10
CA GLN A 77 -6.11 9.92 -6.01
C GLN A 77 -6.57 10.50 -4.68
N LEU A 78 -5.83 10.24 -3.59
CA LEU A 78 -6.22 10.69 -2.26
C LEU A 78 -6.35 12.23 -2.18
N PRO A 79 -5.40 13.05 -2.67
CA PRO A 79 -5.55 14.50 -2.65
C PRO A 79 -6.73 14.98 -3.49
N GLU A 80 -6.97 14.38 -4.66
CA GLU A 80 -8.04 14.78 -5.58
C GLU A 80 -9.44 14.48 -5.02
N ILE A 81 -9.62 13.32 -4.39
CA ILE A 81 -10.87 12.96 -3.73
C ILE A 81 -11.09 13.86 -2.51
N THR A 82 -10.04 14.11 -1.73
CA THR A 82 -10.13 14.94 -0.52
C THR A 82 -10.53 16.39 -0.84
N LYS A 83 -9.95 16.97 -1.92
CA LYS A 83 -10.36 18.29 -2.44
C LYS A 83 -11.82 18.33 -2.86
N ARG A 84 -12.30 17.28 -3.55
CA ARG A 84 -13.70 17.19 -4.01
C ARG A 84 -14.70 17.28 -2.86
N TYR A 85 -14.36 16.70 -1.72
CA TYR A 85 -15.20 16.71 -0.52
C TYR A 85 -14.89 17.86 0.45
N LYS A 86 -14.10 18.85 0.01
CA LYS A 86 -13.74 20.07 0.78
C LYS A 86 -13.10 19.76 2.14
N GLN A 87 -12.29 18.72 2.18
CA GLN A 87 -11.54 18.32 3.37
C GLN A 87 -10.09 18.81 3.24
N GLU A 88 -9.39 18.99 4.36
CA GLU A 88 -7.93 19.19 4.30
C GLU A 88 -7.29 17.96 3.65
N ALA A 89 -6.41 18.15 2.67
CA ALA A 89 -5.80 17.06 1.91
C ALA A 89 -4.52 16.55 2.60
N PRO A 90 -4.56 15.42 3.33
CA PRO A 90 -3.32 14.76 3.73
C PRO A 90 -2.71 14.05 2.53
N PHE A 91 -1.38 13.99 2.50
CA PHE A 91 -0.66 13.00 1.71
C PHE A 91 -0.51 11.73 2.56
N PRO A 92 -0.61 10.53 1.96
CA PRO A 92 -0.41 9.30 2.70
C PRO A 92 1.06 9.21 3.18
N VAL A 93 1.29 8.55 4.31
CA VAL A 93 2.65 8.20 4.74
C VAL A 93 2.96 6.79 4.27
N VAL A 94 4.09 6.65 3.58
CA VAL A 94 4.53 5.39 2.98
C VAL A 94 5.91 5.01 3.52
N ASP A 95 6.03 3.82 4.11
CA ASP A 95 7.32 3.13 4.32
C ASP A 95 7.28 1.81 3.56
N SER A 96 8.16 1.66 2.58
CA SER A 96 8.18 0.53 1.66
C SER A 96 9.57 -0.05 1.56
N ARG A 97 9.67 -1.37 1.75
CA ARG A 97 10.93 -2.11 1.70
C ARG A 97 10.75 -3.44 0.99
N GLY A 98 11.74 -3.82 0.18
CA GLY A 98 11.75 -5.12 -0.51
C GLY A 98 10.99 -5.08 -1.84
N MET A 99 10.59 -6.26 -2.33
CA MET A 99 10.04 -6.43 -3.68
C MET A 99 8.57 -5.97 -3.80
N ASP A 100 8.20 -5.58 -5.02
CA ASP A 100 6.80 -5.47 -5.43
C ASP A 100 6.17 -6.87 -5.52
N PHE A 101 4.86 -6.96 -5.30
CA PHE A 101 4.12 -8.21 -5.39
C PHE A 101 2.66 -7.99 -5.84
N PRO A 102 2.05 -8.97 -6.52
CA PRO A 102 0.67 -8.86 -6.97
C PRO A 102 -0.31 -8.95 -5.80
N LEU A 103 -1.36 -8.14 -5.84
CA LEU A 103 -2.47 -8.15 -4.87
C LEU A 103 -3.76 -8.68 -5.52
N VAL A 104 -4.07 -8.23 -6.73
CA VAL A 104 -5.32 -8.55 -7.43
C VAL A 104 -5.06 -8.74 -8.92
N ILE A 105 -5.67 -9.77 -9.51
CA ILE A 105 -5.79 -9.93 -10.97
C ILE A 105 -7.12 -9.31 -11.40
N VAL A 106 -7.07 -8.38 -12.35
CA VAL A 106 -8.25 -7.74 -12.93
C VAL A 106 -8.77 -8.63 -14.05
N ARG A 107 -10.05 -9.02 -13.97
CA ARG A 107 -10.75 -9.83 -14.98
C ARG A 107 -11.77 -8.99 -15.72
#